data_AF-A0A2N0V960-F1
#
_entry.id   AF-A0A2N0V960-F1
#
_cell.length_a   1.000
_cell.length_b   1.000
_cell.length_c   1.000
_cell.angle_alpha   90.00
_cell.angle_beta   90.00
_cell.angle_gamma   90.00
#
_symmetry.space_group_name_H-M   'P 1'
#
loop_
_entity.id
_entity.type
_entity.pdbx_description
1 polymer ?
#
loop_
_entity_poly.entity_id
_entity_poly.type
_entity_poly.pdbx_seq_one_letter_code
_entity_poly.pdbx_strand_id
1 'polypeptide(L)'
;MKILALSGSLRAVSINSAVLRVVKQLAPASIEVGLFSGLGDLPLYNPDLENAPPAVALQLRNEVASADALLIASPEYAHGVTGTIKNALDWLVAFEGFVDKPVVVLNASPRAHHADAALRETLVTMSATLIEVASIALPLPSANIGGAELLAMPEIVSLLTGVLTKIQRRVKLLPDMKSFLGCSVYIDSQHPAIVAQAAKLAEGCADEEAIAKRCFEFVRDEIKHSWDYRLNPVTCKASEVLIHGTGYCYAKSHLLAALLRANGIPAALCYQRLTLDGDQPPYCLHGLNAVYLPQHGWYRIDARGNKPGVNADFCPPLEKLAFPIVNSFEQDLPDIHAEPLTAVIKALTEHQTVEQVYQNLPDVAATEQ
;
A
#
# COMPACT_ATOMS: atom_id res chain seq x y z
N MET A 1 -11.05 10.07 9.05
CA MET A 1 -9.85 10.35 8.25
C MET A 1 -9.72 11.86 8.11
N LYS A 2 -8.53 12.43 8.34
CA LYS A 2 -8.24 13.86 8.27
C LYS A 2 -7.37 14.17 7.06
N ILE A 3 -7.79 15.13 6.24
CA ILE A 3 -7.03 15.63 5.09
C ILE A 3 -6.69 17.09 5.34
N LEU A 4 -5.41 17.45 5.19
CA LEU A 4 -4.98 18.84 5.20
C LEU A 4 -4.82 19.36 3.77
N ALA A 5 -5.61 20.37 3.42
CA ALA A 5 -5.62 20.98 2.11
C ALA A 5 -4.76 22.26 2.08
N LEU A 6 -3.85 22.34 1.12
CA LEU A 6 -2.90 23.44 0.92
C LEU A 6 -3.16 24.12 -0.42
N SER A 7 -3.45 25.42 -0.40
CA SER A 7 -3.64 26.20 -1.63
C SER A 7 -2.36 26.92 -2.04
N GLY A 8 -1.89 26.69 -3.27
CA GLY A 8 -0.71 27.37 -3.80
C GLY A 8 -0.94 28.79 -4.28
N SER A 9 -2.11 29.39 -4.00
CA SER A 9 -2.36 30.79 -4.34
C SER A 9 -2.89 31.56 -3.15
N LEU A 10 -2.30 32.73 -2.91
CA LEU A 10 -2.75 33.68 -1.88
C LEU A 10 -3.77 34.69 -2.43
N ARG A 11 -4.15 34.59 -3.70
CA ARG A 11 -5.15 35.48 -4.30
C ARG A 11 -6.49 35.30 -3.58
N ALA A 12 -7.13 36.41 -3.21
CA ALA A 12 -8.45 36.41 -2.60
C ALA A 12 -9.50 35.64 -3.44
N VAL A 13 -9.39 35.74 -4.77
CA VAL A 13 -10.20 34.98 -5.73
C VAL A 13 -9.29 34.02 -6.51
N SER A 14 -8.99 32.89 -5.89
CA SER A 14 -8.20 31.80 -6.45
C SER A 14 -9.09 30.60 -6.78
N ILE A 15 -9.00 30.11 -8.02
CA ILE A 15 -9.69 28.90 -8.44
C ILE A 15 -9.16 27.65 -7.71
N ASN A 16 -7.87 27.59 -7.39
CA ASN A 16 -7.30 26.50 -6.60
C ASN A 16 -7.89 26.47 -5.18
N SER A 17 -8.07 27.65 -4.56
CA SER A 17 -8.70 27.76 -3.25
C SER A 17 -10.20 27.49 -3.32
N ALA A 18 -10.87 27.80 -4.44
CA ALA A 18 -12.26 27.44 -4.69
C ALA A 18 -12.42 25.91 -4.80
N VAL A 19 -11.57 25.23 -5.56
CA VAL A 19 -11.54 23.76 -5.68
C VAL A 19 -11.39 23.10 -4.32
N LEU A 20 -10.43 23.52 -3.49
CA LEU A 20 -10.24 22.93 -2.16
C LEU A 20 -11.45 23.16 -1.22
N ARG A 21 -12.11 24.33 -1.32
CA ARG A 21 -13.36 24.58 -0.58
C ARG A 21 -14.49 23.68 -1.05
N VAL A 22 -14.61 23.42 -2.35
CA VAL A 22 -15.59 22.48 -2.90
C VAL A 22 -15.30 21.05 -2.44
N VAL A 23 -14.03 20.61 -2.47
CA VAL A 23 -13.64 19.30 -1.93
C VAL A 23 -14.05 19.16 -0.46
N LYS A 24 -13.83 20.19 0.35
CA LYS A 24 -14.30 20.21 1.76
C LYS A 24 -15.81 20.08 1.88
N GLN A 25 -16.59 20.73 1.01
CA GLN A 25 -18.06 20.64 1.03
C GLN A 25 -18.58 19.28 0.55
N LEU A 26 -17.89 18.63 -0.38
CA LEU A 26 -18.25 17.30 -0.90
C LEU A 26 -17.77 16.15 0.00
N ALA A 27 -16.97 16.44 1.02
CA ALA A 27 -16.42 15.42 1.90
C ALA A 27 -17.54 14.69 2.67
N PRO A 28 -17.60 13.34 2.61
CA PRO A 28 -18.54 12.57 3.42
C PRO A 28 -18.18 12.66 4.90
N ALA A 29 -19.11 12.31 5.80
CA ALA A 29 -18.91 12.39 7.25
C ALA A 29 -17.69 11.61 7.79
N SER A 30 -17.18 10.63 7.05
CA SER A 30 -15.97 9.86 7.40
C SER A 30 -14.65 10.58 7.08
N ILE A 31 -14.70 11.72 6.40
CA ILE A 31 -13.55 12.51 5.95
C ILE A 31 -13.69 13.95 6.43
N GLU A 32 -12.74 14.40 7.25
CA GLU A 32 -12.59 15.79 7.63
C GLU A 32 -11.55 16.45 6.71
N VAL A 33 -11.91 17.54 6.04
CA VAL A 33 -10.99 18.33 5.22
C VAL A 33 -10.75 19.69 5.88
N GLY A 34 -9.52 19.92 6.36
CA GLY A 34 -9.04 21.20 6.89
C GLY A 34 -8.33 21.99 5.79
N LEU A 35 -8.59 23.30 5.67
CA LEU A 35 -7.80 24.17 4.79
C LEU A 35 -6.81 24.95 5.64
N PHE A 36 -5.52 24.83 5.34
CA PHE A 36 -4.50 25.61 6.05
C PHE A 36 -4.47 27.04 5.52
N SER A 37 -4.85 28.01 6.34
CA SER A 37 -4.89 29.43 5.96
C SER A 37 -3.57 30.17 6.20
N GLY A 38 -2.65 29.61 6.99
CA GLY A 38 -1.42 30.27 7.42
C GLY A 38 -0.30 30.33 6.38
N LEU A 39 -0.50 29.82 5.15
CA LEU A 39 0.57 29.81 4.12
C LEU A 39 1.06 31.21 3.75
N GLY A 40 0.18 32.22 3.79
CA GLY A 40 0.53 33.60 3.49
C GLY A 40 1.36 34.27 4.59
N ASP A 41 1.31 33.73 5.81
CA ASP A 41 1.99 34.28 6.99
C ASP A 41 3.34 33.59 7.26
N LEU A 42 3.67 32.52 6.50
CA LEU A 42 4.97 31.86 6.59
C LEU A 42 6.08 32.82 6.15
N PRO A 43 7.10 33.08 6.99
CA PRO A 43 8.30 33.75 6.51
C PRO A 43 9.00 32.87 5.48
N LEU A 44 9.88 33.47 4.67
CA LEU A 44 10.76 32.68 3.82
C LEU A 44 11.55 31.69 4.69
N TYR A 45 11.64 30.44 4.24
CA TYR A 45 12.38 29.42 4.94
C TYR A 45 13.81 29.88 5.17
N ASN A 46 14.24 29.75 6.41
CA ASN A 46 15.59 30.02 6.83
C ASN A 46 16.06 28.86 7.74
N PRO A 47 17.07 28.07 7.34
CA PRO A 47 17.56 26.95 8.15
C PRO A 47 18.07 27.39 9.53
N ASP A 48 18.50 28.64 9.71
CA ASP A 48 18.93 29.18 11.01
C ASP A 48 17.80 29.18 12.06
N LEU A 49 16.55 29.13 11.61
CA LEU A 49 15.36 29.13 12.47
C LEU A 49 14.86 27.71 12.82
N GLU A 50 15.53 26.64 12.39
CA GLU A 50 15.03 25.27 12.62
C GLU A 50 14.97 24.86 14.10
N ASN A 51 15.87 25.37 14.94
CA ASN A 51 15.88 25.09 16.37
C ASN A 51 14.77 25.83 17.14
N ALA A 52 14.21 26.89 16.55
CA ALA A 52 13.10 27.66 17.10
C ALA A 52 12.20 28.17 15.97
N PRO A 53 11.44 27.28 15.29
CA PRO A 53 10.65 27.66 14.13
C PRO A 53 9.56 28.67 14.50
N PRO A 54 9.21 29.61 13.60
CA PRO A 54 8.10 30.53 13.80
C PRO A 54 6.78 29.79 14.12
N ALA A 55 5.90 30.43 14.91
CA ALA A 55 4.66 29.79 15.37
C ALA A 55 3.80 29.22 14.24
N VAL A 56 3.72 29.91 13.10
CA VAL A 56 2.99 29.44 11.91
C VAL A 56 3.65 28.23 11.23
N ALA A 57 4.99 28.12 11.25
CA ALA A 57 5.71 26.95 10.75
C ALA A 57 5.50 25.74 11.67
N LEU A 58 5.49 25.95 12.99
CA LEU A 58 5.11 24.92 13.97
C LEU A 58 3.66 24.48 13.78
N GLN A 59 2.74 25.42 13.55
CA GLN A 59 1.35 25.11 13.25
C GLN A 59 1.22 24.25 11.99
N LEU A 60 1.90 24.63 10.90
CA LEU A 60 1.93 23.83 9.67
C LEU A 60 2.43 22.41 9.94
N ARG A 61 3.57 22.25 10.64
CA ARG A 61 4.12 20.95 11.01
C ARG A 61 3.14 20.11 11.82
N ASN A 62 2.49 20.70 12.82
CA ASN A 62 1.50 20.02 13.66
C ASN A 62 0.28 19.58 12.85
N GLU A 63 -0.23 20.43 11.98
CA GLU A 63 -1.38 20.09 11.13
C GLU A 63 -1.02 18.97 10.13
N VAL A 64 0.16 19.04 9.51
CA VAL A 64 0.69 17.99 8.61
C VAL A 64 0.85 16.66 9.34
N ALA A 65 1.44 16.66 10.54
CA ALA A 65 1.61 15.44 11.33
C ALA A 65 0.25 14.81 11.72
N SER A 66 -0.73 15.65 12.06
CA SER A 66 -2.07 15.19 12.45
C SER A 66 -2.94 14.70 11.30
N ALA A 67 -2.58 15.01 10.05
CA ALA A 67 -3.36 14.66 8.87
C ALA A 67 -2.98 13.27 8.35
N ASP A 68 -3.98 12.49 7.91
CA ASP A 68 -3.77 11.19 7.26
C ASP A 68 -3.30 11.35 5.81
N ALA A 69 -3.62 12.48 5.17
CA ALA A 69 -3.18 12.83 3.81
C ALA A 69 -3.11 14.35 3.60
N LEU A 70 -2.29 14.78 2.64
CA LEU A 70 -2.27 16.15 2.14
C LEU A 70 -2.96 16.25 0.78
N LEU A 71 -3.64 17.37 0.55
CA LEU A 71 -4.26 17.73 -0.71
C LEU A 71 -3.73 19.09 -1.18
N ILE A 72 -2.86 19.11 -2.18
CA ILE A 72 -2.22 20.33 -2.67
C ILE A 72 -2.88 20.77 -3.97
N ALA A 73 -3.45 21.97 -4.00
CA ALA A 73 -3.91 22.60 -5.23
C ALA A 73 -3.02 23.79 -5.58
N SER A 74 -2.09 23.60 -6.53
CA SER A 74 -1.10 24.63 -6.91
C SER A 74 -1.30 25.10 -8.35
N PRO A 75 -1.32 26.42 -8.61
CA PRO A 75 -1.18 26.93 -9.98
C PRO A 75 0.27 26.83 -10.48
N GLU A 76 0.47 27.22 -11.73
CA GLU A 76 1.78 27.43 -12.35
C GLU A 76 2.06 28.92 -12.54
N TYR A 77 3.19 29.41 -12.03
CA TYR A 77 3.66 30.77 -12.23
C TYR A 77 5.00 30.76 -12.95
N ALA A 78 5.02 31.31 -14.18
CA ALA A 78 6.21 31.32 -15.03
C ALA A 78 6.87 29.93 -15.18
N HIS A 79 6.04 28.90 -15.42
CA HIS A 79 6.46 27.48 -15.47
C HIS A 79 7.03 26.88 -14.18
N GLY A 80 6.98 27.63 -13.07
CA GLY A 80 7.48 27.20 -11.77
C GLY A 80 6.37 26.83 -10.78
N VAL A 81 6.74 25.97 -9.82
CA VAL A 81 6.01 25.76 -8.57
C VAL A 81 5.85 27.11 -7.88
N THR A 82 4.68 27.37 -7.32
CA THR A 82 4.43 28.65 -6.64
C THR A 82 5.36 28.84 -5.46
N GLY A 83 5.82 30.08 -5.25
CA GLY A 83 6.63 30.42 -4.08
C GLY A 83 5.93 30.07 -2.77
N THR A 84 4.60 30.19 -2.70
CA THR A 84 3.79 29.77 -1.56
C THR A 84 3.97 28.28 -1.23
N ILE A 85 3.79 27.38 -2.21
CA ILE A 85 3.95 25.94 -1.97
C ILE A 85 5.40 25.59 -1.74
N LYS A 86 6.33 26.13 -2.54
CA LYS A 86 7.74 25.80 -2.40
C LYS A 86 8.26 26.19 -1.01
N ASN A 87 7.93 27.39 -0.54
CA ASN A 87 8.29 27.84 0.80
C ASN A 87 7.67 26.98 1.90
N ALA A 88 6.41 26.58 1.74
CA ALA A 88 5.75 25.67 2.70
C ALA A 88 6.43 24.31 2.76
N LEU A 89 6.83 23.76 1.60
CA LEU A 89 7.58 22.51 1.53
C LEU A 89 8.98 22.66 2.13
N ASP A 90 9.66 23.78 1.92
CA ASP A 90 10.97 24.06 2.54
C ASP A 90 10.90 24.02 4.07
N TRP A 91 9.84 24.56 4.67
CA TRP A 91 9.58 24.43 6.12
C TRP A 91 9.29 23.00 6.60
N LEU A 92 8.95 22.09 5.69
CA LEU A 92 8.66 20.67 5.95
C LEU A 92 9.83 19.74 5.58
N VAL A 93 10.95 20.27 5.05
CA VAL A 93 12.14 19.47 4.79
C VAL A 93 12.66 18.86 6.10
N ALA A 94 13.07 17.59 6.04
CA ALA A 94 13.55 16.80 7.17
C ALA A 94 12.57 16.68 8.36
N PHE A 95 11.31 17.08 8.19
CA PHE A 95 10.28 16.89 9.21
C PHE A 95 9.72 15.46 9.13
N GLU A 96 9.94 14.66 10.17
CA GLU A 96 9.49 13.25 10.22
C GLU A 96 8.01 13.08 9.90
N GLY A 97 7.16 14.02 10.32
CA GLY A 97 5.71 13.97 10.05
C GLY A 97 5.33 14.10 8.57
N PHE A 98 6.29 14.43 7.70
CA PHE A 98 6.10 14.49 6.24
C PHE A 98 6.57 13.21 5.52
N VAL A 99 7.44 12.41 6.15
CA VAL A 99 7.94 11.14 5.56
C VAL A 99 6.77 10.17 5.38
N ASP A 100 6.72 9.54 4.20
CA ASP A 100 5.66 8.65 3.73
C ASP A 100 4.25 9.28 3.71
N LYS A 101 4.15 10.60 3.93
CA LYS A 101 2.85 11.27 3.99
C LYS A 101 2.12 11.08 2.65
N PRO A 102 0.87 10.57 2.65
CA PRO A 102 0.12 10.44 1.41
C PRO A 102 -0.25 11.82 0.88
N VAL A 103 0.10 12.11 -0.37
CA VAL A 103 -0.16 13.42 -0.99
C VAL A 103 -0.91 13.27 -2.31
N VAL A 104 -1.94 14.09 -2.49
CA VAL A 104 -2.64 14.27 -3.76
C VAL A 104 -2.40 15.67 -4.29
N VAL A 105 -2.11 15.76 -5.58
CA VAL A 105 -1.98 17.04 -6.30
C VAL A 105 -3.21 17.25 -7.19
N LEU A 106 -3.88 18.39 -7.01
CA LEU A 106 -4.96 18.85 -7.87
C LEU A 106 -4.49 20.03 -8.70
N ASN A 107 -4.70 19.95 -10.01
CA ASN A 107 -4.39 21.05 -10.90
C ASN A 107 -5.66 21.67 -11.47
N ALA A 108 -5.95 22.91 -11.10
CA ALA A 108 -7.10 23.65 -11.63
C ALA A 108 -6.89 24.17 -13.07
N SER A 109 -5.72 23.93 -13.68
CA SER A 109 -5.44 24.28 -15.08
C SER A 109 -4.71 23.15 -15.82
N PRO A 110 -5.31 22.57 -16.87
CA PRO A 110 -4.65 21.52 -17.66
C PRO A 110 -3.33 21.97 -18.32
N ARG A 111 -3.07 23.27 -18.40
CA ARG A 111 -1.86 23.85 -19.00
C ARG A 111 -0.68 23.93 -18.04
N ALA A 112 -0.90 23.77 -16.73
CA ALA A 112 0.12 23.94 -15.70
C ALA A 112 0.98 22.68 -15.51
N HIS A 113 1.55 22.16 -16.60
CA HIS A 113 2.25 20.87 -16.64
C HIS A 113 3.70 20.96 -16.15
N HIS A 114 4.38 22.10 -16.30
CA HIS A 114 5.75 22.27 -15.85
C HIS A 114 5.83 22.35 -14.32
N ALA A 115 4.95 23.15 -13.72
CA ALA A 115 4.88 23.27 -12.27
C ALA A 115 4.39 21.98 -11.60
N ASP A 116 3.43 21.27 -12.22
CA ASP A 116 2.95 19.99 -11.70
C ASP A 116 4.07 18.93 -11.67
N ALA A 117 4.82 18.79 -12.77
CA ALA A 117 5.97 17.89 -12.83
C ALA A 117 7.03 18.23 -11.77
N ALA A 118 7.41 19.50 -11.66
CA ALA A 118 8.40 19.96 -10.68
C ALA A 118 7.92 19.80 -9.23
N LEU A 119 6.62 20.00 -8.96
CA LEU A 119 6.03 19.77 -7.65
C LEU A 119 6.08 18.29 -7.27
N ARG A 120 5.73 17.39 -8.18
CA ARG A 120 5.78 15.94 -7.95
C ARG A 120 7.20 15.46 -7.66
N GLU A 121 8.17 15.91 -8.44
CA GLU A 121 9.60 15.66 -8.20
C GLU A 121 10.01 16.07 -6.78
N THR A 122 9.61 17.29 -6.37
CA THR A 122 9.91 17.82 -5.03
C THR A 122 9.27 16.95 -3.94
N LEU A 123 8.00 16.58 -4.09
CA LEU A 123 7.28 15.75 -3.13
C LEU A 123 7.92 14.36 -2.96
N VAL A 124 8.28 13.71 -4.06
CA VAL A 124 8.97 12.39 -4.03
C VAL A 124 10.36 12.53 -3.40
N THR A 125 11.10 13.59 -3.72
CA THR A 125 12.41 13.87 -3.11
C THR A 125 12.32 14.05 -1.60
N MET A 126 11.20 14.60 -1.11
CA MET A 126 10.90 14.74 0.32
C MET A 126 10.25 13.50 0.94
N SER A 127 10.29 12.35 0.26
CA SER A 127 9.73 11.07 0.71
C SER A 127 8.21 11.05 0.92
N ALA A 128 7.45 11.91 0.22
CA ALA A 128 6.00 11.80 0.22
C ALA A 128 5.53 10.61 -0.65
N THR A 129 4.45 9.95 -0.24
CA THR A 129 3.79 8.92 -1.06
C THR A 129 2.71 9.57 -1.94
N LEU A 130 2.99 9.77 -3.23
CA LEU A 130 2.02 10.31 -4.17
C LEU A 130 0.88 9.31 -4.44
N ILE A 131 -0.37 9.77 -4.28
CA ILE A 131 -1.56 9.00 -4.68
C ILE A 131 -1.89 9.39 -6.13
N GLU A 132 -1.14 8.83 -7.07
CA GLU A 132 -1.22 9.18 -8.50
C GLU A 132 -2.64 9.03 -9.06
N VAL A 133 -3.32 7.93 -8.73
CA VAL A 133 -4.69 7.66 -9.18
C VAL A 133 -5.72 8.72 -8.78
N ALA A 134 -5.44 9.48 -7.71
CA ALA A 134 -6.28 10.56 -7.19
C ALA A 134 -5.77 11.96 -7.59
N SER A 135 -4.56 12.06 -8.14
CA SER A 135 -3.96 13.33 -8.56
C SER A 135 -4.37 13.66 -9.99
N ILE A 136 -5.15 14.73 -10.17
CA ILE A 136 -5.82 15.03 -11.44
C ILE A 136 -5.71 16.48 -11.85
N ALA A 137 -5.69 16.72 -13.16
CA ALA A 137 -5.98 18.02 -13.75
C ALA A 137 -7.48 18.16 -14.01
N LEU A 138 -8.10 19.21 -13.48
CA LEU A 138 -9.51 19.48 -13.65
C LEU A 138 -9.75 20.17 -15.02
N PRO A 139 -10.71 19.69 -15.82
CA PRO A 139 -11.03 20.26 -17.13
C PRO A 139 -11.87 21.54 -17.01
N LEU A 140 -11.34 22.56 -16.32
CA LEU A 140 -12.07 23.79 -16.03
C LEU A 140 -12.04 24.74 -17.24
N PRO A 141 -13.20 25.31 -17.65
CA PRO A 141 -13.31 26.13 -18.85
C PRO A 141 -12.66 27.52 -18.71
N SER A 142 -12.49 28.03 -17.48
CA SER A 142 -11.83 29.31 -17.23
C SER A 142 -11.14 29.35 -15.87
N ALA A 143 -10.24 30.32 -15.67
CA ALA A 143 -9.54 30.52 -14.40
C ALA A 143 -10.36 31.33 -13.37
N ASN A 144 -11.53 31.84 -13.74
CA ASN A 144 -12.37 32.73 -12.92
C ASN A 144 -13.69 32.05 -12.52
N ILE A 145 -13.62 30.79 -12.10
CA ILE A 145 -14.79 30.03 -11.65
C ILE A 145 -14.81 30.00 -10.12
N GLY A 146 -15.94 30.38 -9.54
CA GLY A 146 -16.21 30.32 -8.11
C GLY A 146 -16.68 28.94 -7.64
N GLY A 147 -16.74 28.76 -6.31
CA GLY A 147 -17.15 27.48 -5.72
C GLY A 147 -18.58 27.07 -6.07
N ALA A 148 -19.52 28.02 -6.16
CA ALA A 148 -20.91 27.75 -6.52
C ALA A 148 -21.04 27.23 -7.96
N GLU A 149 -20.27 27.79 -8.89
CA GLU A 149 -20.23 27.35 -10.28
C GLU A 149 -19.60 25.96 -10.42
N LEU A 150 -18.51 25.68 -9.68
CA LEU A 150 -17.91 24.35 -9.63
C LEU A 150 -18.88 23.27 -9.11
N LEU A 151 -19.72 23.60 -8.13
CA LEU A 151 -20.75 22.70 -7.59
C LEU A 151 -21.91 22.48 -8.57
N ALA A 152 -22.16 23.44 -9.46
CA ALA A 152 -23.17 23.33 -10.50
C ALA A 152 -22.71 22.48 -11.70
N MET A 153 -21.44 22.06 -11.74
CA MET A 153 -20.85 21.21 -12.79
C MET A 153 -20.81 19.74 -12.33
N PRO A 154 -21.76 18.87 -12.74
CA PRO A 154 -21.84 17.49 -12.26
C PRO A 154 -20.58 16.68 -12.52
N GLU A 155 -19.89 16.94 -13.63
CA GLU A 155 -18.63 16.30 -13.99
C GLU A 155 -17.51 16.64 -13.02
N ILE A 156 -17.42 17.91 -12.57
CA ILE A 156 -16.42 18.35 -11.60
C ILE A 156 -16.74 17.78 -10.22
N VAL A 157 -18.00 17.81 -9.80
CA VAL A 157 -18.46 17.21 -8.54
C VAL A 157 -18.13 15.71 -8.50
N SER A 158 -18.40 14.99 -9.58
CA SER A 158 -18.08 13.57 -9.72
C SER A 158 -16.57 13.32 -9.62
N LEU A 159 -15.75 14.10 -10.32
CA LEU A 159 -14.28 13.99 -10.26
C LEU A 159 -13.76 14.21 -8.84
N LEU A 160 -14.18 15.28 -8.16
CA LEU A 160 -13.72 15.63 -6.81
C LEU A 160 -14.21 14.62 -5.75
N THR A 161 -15.43 14.10 -5.88
CA THR A 161 -15.94 13.02 -5.03
C THR A 161 -15.15 11.71 -5.26
N GLY A 162 -14.79 11.43 -6.52
CA GLY A 162 -13.89 10.35 -6.90
C GLY A 162 -12.51 10.48 -6.28
N VAL A 163 -11.93 11.68 -6.25
CA VAL A 163 -10.66 11.97 -5.55
C VAL A 163 -10.76 11.60 -4.07
N LEU A 164 -11.79 12.06 -3.35
CA LEU A 164 -11.99 11.75 -1.93
C LEU A 164 -12.12 10.24 -1.69
N THR A 165 -12.85 9.54 -2.55
CA THR A 165 -13.02 8.09 -2.47
C THR A 165 -11.69 7.36 -2.69
N LYS A 166 -10.89 7.78 -3.67
CA LYS A 166 -9.58 7.20 -3.97
C LYS A 166 -8.57 7.48 -2.85
N ILE A 167 -8.57 8.69 -2.27
CA ILE A 167 -7.77 9.00 -1.06
C ILE A 167 -8.19 8.08 0.07
N GLN A 168 -9.48 8.00 0.38
CA GLN A 168 -9.95 7.15 1.48
C GLN A 168 -9.59 5.69 1.28
N ARG A 169 -9.80 5.13 0.08
CA ARG A 169 -9.39 3.76 -0.25
C ARG A 169 -7.89 3.60 -0.07
N ARG A 170 -7.11 4.52 -0.62
CA ARG A 170 -5.65 4.45 -0.55
C ARG A 170 -5.15 4.56 0.88
N VAL A 171 -5.63 5.51 1.67
CA VAL A 171 -5.26 5.69 3.08
C VAL A 171 -5.71 4.50 3.94
N LYS A 172 -6.87 3.90 3.68
CA LYS A 172 -7.28 2.65 4.34
C LYS A 172 -6.41 1.45 3.93
N LEU A 173 -5.94 1.43 2.68
CA LEU A 173 -5.11 0.38 2.11
C LEU A 173 -3.61 0.62 2.30
N LEU A 174 -3.21 1.80 2.76
CA LEU A 174 -1.96 2.01 3.47
C LEU A 174 -2.22 1.32 4.79
N PRO A 175 -1.80 0.05 4.94
CA PRO A 175 -1.84 -0.51 6.26
C PRO A 175 -0.87 0.29 7.12
N ASP A 176 -0.81 -0.05 8.40
CA ASP A 176 0.45 0.12 9.09
C ASP A 176 1.51 -0.70 8.31
N MET A 177 2.16 -0.11 7.30
CA MET A 177 3.16 -0.81 6.49
C MET A 177 4.23 -1.41 7.39
N LYS A 178 4.44 -0.83 8.58
CA LYS A 178 5.30 -1.38 9.63
C LYS A 178 4.83 -2.76 10.09
N SER A 179 3.53 -3.03 10.20
CA SER A 179 3.03 -4.37 10.55
C SER A 179 3.33 -5.40 9.44
N PHE A 180 3.27 -4.97 8.17
CA PHE A 180 3.57 -5.82 7.01
C PHE A 180 5.05 -5.89 6.66
N LEU A 181 5.90 -5.13 7.36
CA LEU A 181 7.36 -5.24 7.42
C LEU A 181 7.82 -5.94 8.71
N GLY A 182 6.91 -6.10 9.67
CA GLY A 182 7.20 -6.56 11.02
C GLY A 182 7.67 -8.01 11.08
N CYS A 183 8.57 -8.25 12.04
CA CYS A 183 8.98 -9.58 12.47
C CYS A 183 7.99 -10.10 13.52
N SER A 184 7.69 -11.40 13.47
CA SER A 184 6.79 -12.05 14.42
C SER A 184 7.27 -13.46 14.75
N VAL A 185 6.55 -14.17 15.63
CA VAL A 185 6.92 -15.54 16.03
C VAL A 185 6.93 -16.51 14.84
N TYR A 186 6.05 -16.32 13.85
CA TYR A 186 5.86 -17.25 12.73
C TYR A 186 6.49 -16.76 11.43
N ILE A 187 6.55 -15.45 11.22
CA ILE A 187 7.22 -14.87 10.06
C ILE A 187 8.71 -14.70 10.30
N ASP A 188 9.14 -14.50 11.56
CA ASP A 188 10.53 -14.46 12.02
C ASP A 188 11.57 -13.88 11.04
N SER A 189 11.22 -12.77 10.37
CA SER A 189 12.00 -12.15 9.29
C SER A 189 13.40 -11.68 9.70
N GLN A 190 13.63 -11.52 11.01
CA GLN A 190 14.93 -11.17 11.59
C GLN A 190 15.78 -12.39 11.98
N HIS A 191 15.29 -13.62 11.76
CA HIS A 191 16.06 -14.82 12.03
C HIS A 191 17.32 -14.84 11.14
N PRO A 192 18.52 -15.17 11.67
CA PRO A 192 19.78 -15.06 10.91
C PRO A 192 19.78 -15.80 9.57
N ALA A 193 19.17 -17.00 9.52
CA ALA A 193 19.05 -17.76 8.27
C ALA A 193 18.15 -17.07 7.23
N ILE A 194 17.06 -16.43 7.67
CA ILE A 194 16.16 -15.68 6.78
C ILE A 194 16.88 -14.45 6.24
N VAL A 195 17.52 -13.66 7.11
CA VAL A 195 18.27 -12.46 6.71
C VAL A 195 19.37 -12.80 5.71
N ALA A 196 20.13 -13.88 5.96
CA ALA A 196 21.18 -14.33 5.05
C ALA A 196 20.63 -14.76 3.68
N GLN A 197 19.54 -15.53 3.66
CA GLN A 197 18.93 -15.96 2.40
C GLN A 197 18.27 -14.79 1.66
N ALA A 198 17.62 -13.87 2.37
CA ALA A 198 17.02 -12.67 1.80
C ALA A 198 18.07 -11.78 1.13
N ALA A 199 19.20 -11.54 1.79
CA ALA A 199 20.32 -10.79 1.22
C ALA A 199 20.90 -11.45 -0.02
N LYS A 200 21.07 -12.79 0.00
CA LYS A 200 21.52 -13.57 -1.15
C LYS A 200 20.56 -13.44 -2.35
N LEU A 201 19.26 -13.45 -2.10
CA LEU A 201 18.25 -13.28 -3.15
C LEU A 201 18.21 -11.83 -3.67
N ALA A 202 18.48 -10.83 -2.84
CA ALA A 202 18.52 -9.44 -3.27
C ALA A 202 19.79 -9.08 -4.06
N GLU A 203 20.86 -9.86 -3.94
CA GLU A 203 22.14 -9.58 -4.59
C GLU A 203 22.00 -9.42 -6.11
N GLY A 204 22.40 -8.25 -6.62
CA GLY A 204 22.35 -7.92 -8.05
C GLY A 204 20.95 -7.66 -8.63
N CYS A 205 19.90 -7.56 -7.80
CA CYS A 205 18.59 -7.08 -8.26
C CYS A 205 18.61 -5.56 -8.48
N ALA A 206 17.88 -5.09 -9.50
CA ALA A 206 17.80 -3.67 -9.83
C ALA A 206 16.79 -2.89 -8.95
N ASP A 207 15.71 -3.55 -8.53
CA ASP A 207 14.61 -2.95 -7.79
C ASP A 207 13.87 -3.98 -6.90
N GLU A 208 12.92 -3.50 -6.11
CA GLU A 208 12.09 -4.30 -5.20
C GLU A 208 11.26 -5.36 -5.94
N GLU A 209 10.81 -5.09 -7.16
CA GLU A 209 10.04 -6.05 -7.95
C GLU A 209 10.90 -7.25 -8.38
N ALA A 210 12.15 -7.01 -8.81
CA ALA A 210 13.10 -8.06 -9.10
C ALA A 210 13.45 -8.89 -7.87
N ILE A 211 13.59 -8.26 -6.69
CA ILE A 211 13.79 -8.97 -5.42
C ILE A 211 12.55 -9.82 -5.09
N ALA A 212 11.35 -9.25 -5.21
CA ALA A 212 10.10 -9.94 -4.92
C ALA A 212 9.91 -11.16 -5.82
N LYS A 213 10.17 -11.00 -7.12
CA LYS A 213 10.16 -12.09 -8.10
C LYS A 213 11.11 -13.20 -7.71
N ARG A 214 12.37 -12.87 -7.36
CA ARG A 214 13.37 -13.90 -7.01
C ARG A 214 13.05 -14.61 -5.70
N CYS A 215 12.50 -13.90 -4.70
CA CYS A 215 12.00 -14.51 -3.47
C CYS A 215 10.84 -15.46 -3.76
N PHE A 216 9.89 -15.05 -4.60
CA PHE A 216 8.77 -15.88 -5.03
C PHE A 216 9.24 -17.15 -5.74
N GLU A 217 10.10 -17.02 -6.75
CA GLU A 217 10.63 -18.15 -7.52
C GLU A 217 11.42 -19.11 -6.61
N PHE A 218 12.26 -18.59 -5.71
CA PHE A 218 12.95 -19.41 -4.72
C PHE A 218 11.99 -20.22 -3.85
N VAL A 219 10.98 -19.59 -3.25
CA VAL A 219 10.03 -20.32 -2.40
C VAL A 219 9.19 -21.28 -3.22
N ARG A 220 8.79 -20.93 -4.44
CA ARG A 220 8.01 -21.79 -5.33
C ARG A 220 8.79 -23.04 -5.71
N ASP A 221 10.02 -22.86 -6.18
CA ASP A 221 10.77 -23.87 -6.92
C ASP A 221 11.73 -24.68 -6.02
N GLU A 222 12.28 -24.08 -4.96
CA GLU A 222 13.28 -24.74 -4.08
C GLU A 222 12.67 -25.34 -2.80
N ILE A 223 11.49 -24.88 -2.38
CA ILE A 223 10.84 -25.37 -1.15
C ILE A 223 9.76 -26.37 -1.51
N LYS A 224 9.87 -27.61 -1.02
CA LYS A 224 8.92 -28.68 -1.35
C LYS A 224 7.58 -28.48 -0.64
N HIS A 225 6.49 -28.81 -1.31
CA HIS A 225 5.18 -28.88 -0.65
C HIS A 225 5.11 -30.14 0.23
N SER A 226 4.93 -29.97 1.54
CA SER A 226 5.04 -31.08 2.51
C SER A 226 4.09 -32.24 2.22
N TRP A 227 2.86 -31.96 1.76
CA TRP A 227 1.93 -33.02 1.37
C TRP A 227 2.38 -33.71 0.08
N ASP A 228 2.70 -32.95 -0.96
CA ASP A 228 2.96 -33.49 -2.30
C ASP A 228 4.19 -34.42 -2.30
N TYR A 229 5.17 -34.12 -1.43
CA TYR A 229 6.39 -34.91 -1.24
C TYR A 229 6.38 -35.81 0.01
N ARG A 230 5.31 -35.78 0.82
CA ARG A 230 5.18 -36.54 2.09
C ARG A 230 6.37 -36.33 3.04
N LEU A 231 6.70 -35.07 3.35
CA LEU A 231 7.89 -34.69 4.12
C LEU A 231 7.56 -34.13 5.51
N ASN A 232 8.17 -34.74 6.54
CA ASN A 232 8.21 -34.24 7.92
C ASN A 232 9.56 -33.53 8.19
N PRO A 233 9.66 -32.67 9.23
CA PRO A 233 8.63 -32.32 10.21
C PRO A 233 7.53 -31.43 9.63
N VAL A 234 6.42 -31.29 10.36
CA VAL A 234 5.45 -30.21 10.11
C VAL A 234 6.10 -28.89 10.48
N THR A 235 6.44 -28.08 9.50
CA THR A 235 7.04 -26.75 9.68
C THR A 235 5.96 -25.70 9.84
N CYS A 236 6.16 -24.74 10.75
CA CYS A 236 5.26 -23.62 10.94
C CYS A 236 5.95 -22.28 10.72
N LYS A 237 7.11 -22.05 11.35
CA LYS A 237 7.84 -20.78 11.23
C LYS A 237 8.55 -20.68 9.89
N ALA A 238 8.72 -19.47 9.38
CA ALA A 238 9.46 -19.24 8.14
C ALA A 238 10.88 -19.79 8.21
N SER A 239 11.60 -19.57 9.31
CA SER A 239 12.94 -20.16 9.50
C SER A 239 12.96 -21.69 9.46
N GLU A 240 11.96 -22.37 10.04
CA GLU A 240 11.83 -23.83 9.99
C GLU A 240 11.64 -24.32 8.54
N VAL A 241 10.77 -23.63 7.79
CA VAL A 241 10.52 -23.95 6.37
C VAL A 241 11.79 -23.81 5.54
N LEU A 242 12.57 -22.76 5.78
CA LEU A 242 13.84 -22.56 5.10
C LEU A 242 14.86 -23.65 5.47
N ILE A 243 14.99 -23.98 6.75
CA ILE A 243 15.97 -24.96 7.26
C ILE A 243 15.64 -26.37 6.78
N HIS A 244 14.36 -26.76 6.81
CA HIS A 244 13.91 -28.10 6.41
C HIS A 244 13.62 -28.23 4.91
N GLY A 245 13.50 -27.11 4.18
CA GLY A 245 13.23 -27.09 2.75
C GLY A 245 11.85 -27.64 2.35
N THR A 246 10.90 -27.60 3.28
CA THR A 246 9.54 -28.11 3.05
C THR A 246 8.51 -27.31 3.85
N GLY A 247 7.28 -27.21 3.34
CA GLY A 247 6.14 -26.67 4.06
C GLY A 247 4.81 -26.88 3.32
N TYR A 248 3.69 -26.86 4.06
CA TYR A 248 2.36 -26.66 3.45
C TYR A 248 2.28 -25.29 2.76
N CYS A 249 1.28 -25.06 1.89
CA CYS A 249 1.07 -23.75 1.25
C CYS A 249 1.08 -22.58 2.26
N TYR A 250 0.52 -22.78 3.46
CA TYR A 250 0.56 -21.81 4.55
C TYR A 250 2.00 -21.52 5.03
N ALA A 251 2.75 -22.56 5.36
CA ALA A 251 4.12 -22.42 5.84
C ALA A 251 5.06 -21.85 4.75
N LYS A 252 4.84 -22.22 3.49
CA LYS A 252 5.52 -21.60 2.33
C LYS A 252 5.19 -20.10 2.23
N SER A 253 3.94 -19.69 2.47
CA SER A 253 3.58 -18.27 2.47
C SER A 253 4.17 -17.51 3.66
N HIS A 254 4.42 -18.17 4.80
CA HIS A 254 5.17 -17.59 5.91
C HIS A 254 6.62 -17.30 5.49
N LEU A 255 7.31 -18.27 4.86
CA LEU A 255 8.68 -18.09 4.37
C LEU A 255 8.78 -16.99 3.32
N LEU A 256 7.86 -16.95 2.36
CA LEU A 256 7.86 -15.89 1.35
C LEU A 256 7.68 -14.51 1.99
N ALA A 257 6.73 -14.36 2.91
CA ALA A 257 6.56 -13.11 3.65
C ALA A 257 7.83 -12.74 4.42
N ALA A 258 8.50 -13.70 5.06
CA ALA A 258 9.72 -13.46 5.82
C ALA A 258 10.87 -12.92 4.97
N LEU A 259 11.11 -13.54 3.81
CA LEU A 259 12.15 -13.15 2.86
C LEU A 259 11.90 -11.76 2.26
N LEU A 260 10.64 -11.46 1.93
CA LEU A 260 10.23 -10.14 1.41
C LEU A 260 10.41 -9.06 2.48
N ARG A 261 9.91 -9.30 3.70
CA ARG A 261 10.02 -8.36 4.82
C ARG A 261 11.46 -8.10 5.24
N ALA A 262 12.31 -9.12 5.22
CA ALA A 262 13.75 -8.98 5.48
C ALA A 262 14.46 -8.09 4.45
N ASN A 263 13.91 -7.99 3.22
CA ASN A 263 14.36 -7.08 2.17
C ASN A 263 13.63 -5.72 2.16
N GLY A 264 12.85 -5.41 3.20
CA GLY A 264 12.12 -4.14 3.29
C GLY A 264 10.88 -4.06 2.39
N ILE A 265 10.42 -5.19 1.84
CA ILE A 265 9.25 -5.23 0.96
C ILE A 265 8.02 -5.64 1.79
N PRO A 266 6.98 -4.79 1.89
CA PRO A 266 5.77 -5.14 2.64
C PRO A 266 5.09 -6.36 2.03
N ALA A 267 4.85 -7.37 2.87
CA ALA A 267 4.25 -8.63 2.44
C ALA A 267 3.18 -9.09 3.45
N ALA A 268 2.01 -9.41 2.93
CA ALA A 268 0.87 -9.93 3.66
C ALA A 268 0.64 -11.40 3.37
N LEU A 269 -0.11 -12.04 4.26
CA LEU A 269 -0.69 -13.37 4.07
C LEU A 269 -2.11 -13.20 3.56
N CYS A 270 -2.47 -13.95 2.52
CA CYS A 270 -3.82 -14.02 1.99
C CYS A 270 -4.25 -15.48 1.95
N TYR A 271 -5.56 -15.69 1.84
CA TYR A 271 -6.11 -17.03 1.86
C TYR A 271 -7.20 -17.18 0.80
N GLN A 272 -7.22 -18.33 0.17
CA GLN A 272 -8.36 -18.83 -0.59
C GLN A 272 -9.06 -19.90 0.23
N ARG A 273 -10.36 -20.07 0.02
CA ARG A 273 -11.10 -21.24 0.47
C ARG A 273 -11.39 -22.10 -0.75
N LEU A 274 -10.82 -23.30 -0.80
CA LEU A 274 -10.83 -24.19 -1.96
C LEU A 274 -11.33 -25.59 -1.58
N THR A 275 -11.85 -26.35 -2.54
CA THR A 275 -12.10 -27.79 -2.36
C THR A 275 -10.80 -28.58 -2.44
N LEU A 276 -10.75 -29.74 -1.77
CA LEU A 276 -9.58 -30.63 -1.84
C LEU A 276 -9.50 -31.39 -3.17
N ASP A 277 -10.63 -31.98 -3.58
CA ASP A 277 -10.74 -32.80 -4.78
C ASP A 277 -12.14 -32.61 -5.39
N GLY A 278 -12.22 -32.10 -6.62
CA GLY A 278 -13.49 -31.86 -7.34
C GLY A 278 -14.30 -30.69 -6.79
N ASP A 279 -15.60 -30.64 -7.10
CA ASP A 279 -16.49 -29.50 -6.76
C ASP A 279 -17.32 -29.74 -5.48
N GLN A 280 -16.85 -30.60 -4.58
CA GLN A 280 -17.60 -31.02 -3.39
C GLN A 280 -16.75 -30.89 -2.11
N PRO A 281 -17.40 -30.78 -0.93
CA PRO A 281 -16.71 -30.81 0.36
C PRO A 281 -15.81 -32.07 0.51
N PRO A 282 -14.76 -31.99 1.34
CA PRO A 282 -14.43 -30.91 2.26
C PRO A 282 -13.70 -29.72 1.60
N TYR A 283 -13.90 -28.54 2.18
CA TYR A 283 -13.15 -27.34 1.84
C TYR A 283 -12.00 -27.15 2.83
N CYS A 284 -11.00 -26.41 2.40
CA CYS A 284 -9.92 -25.96 3.25
C CYS A 284 -9.42 -24.59 2.80
N LEU A 285 -8.67 -23.95 3.68
CA LEU A 285 -7.88 -22.79 3.32
C LEU A 285 -6.72 -23.20 2.42
N HIS A 286 -6.33 -22.31 1.53
CA HIS A 286 -5.07 -22.34 0.80
C HIS A 286 -4.33 -21.02 1.05
N GLY A 287 -3.07 -21.12 1.47
CA GLY A 287 -2.25 -19.96 1.83
C GLY A 287 -1.46 -19.42 0.64
N LEU A 288 -1.50 -18.10 0.46
CA LEU A 288 -0.76 -17.35 -0.53
C LEU A 288 -0.32 -15.99 0.07
N ASN A 289 0.29 -15.12 -0.73
CA ASN A 289 0.75 -13.81 -0.28
C ASN A 289 0.15 -12.69 -1.12
N ALA A 290 0.06 -11.50 -0.53
CA ALA A 290 0.04 -10.25 -1.29
C ALA A 290 1.34 -9.49 -1.00
N VAL A 291 2.02 -9.06 -2.04
CA VAL A 291 3.22 -8.23 -1.94
C VAL A 291 2.88 -6.81 -2.39
N TYR A 292 3.41 -5.81 -1.70
CA TYR A 292 3.26 -4.43 -2.12
C TYR A 292 4.37 -4.07 -3.12
N LEU A 293 3.98 -3.77 -4.35
CA LEU A 293 4.88 -3.30 -5.41
C LEU A 293 4.60 -1.81 -5.67
N PRO A 294 5.59 -0.90 -5.66
CA PRO A 294 5.35 0.54 -5.80
C PRO A 294 4.49 0.93 -7.01
N GLN A 295 4.66 0.26 -8.14
CA GLN A 295 3.93 0.53 -9.38
C GLN A 295 2.54 -0.12 -9.45
N HIS A 296 2.28 -1.15 -8.65
CA HIS A 296 1.08 -2.00 -8.78
C HIS A 296 0.20 -2.03 -7.52
N GLY A 297 0.69 -1.53 -6.38
CA GLY A 297 0.05 -1.69 -5.09
C GLY A 297 0.16 -3.13 -4.57
N TRP A 298 -0.86 -3.57 -3.83
CA TRP A 298 -0.94 -4.96 -3.36
C TRP A 298 -1.23 -5.90 -4.52
N TYR A 299 -0.30 -6.84 -4.76
CA TYR A 299 -0.34 -7.82 -5.84
C TYR A 299 -0.25 -9.23 -5.27
N ARG A 300 -1.19 -10.12 -5.62
CA ARG A 300 -1.20 -11.49 -5.07
C ARG A 300 -0.28 -12.42 -5.84
N ILE A 301 0.43 -13.26 -5.08
CA ILE A 301 1.36 -14.26 -5.57
C ILE A 301 1.20 -15.57 -4.78
N ASP A 302 1.33 -16.70 -5.48
CA ASP A 302 1.10 -18.03 -4.91
C ASP A 302 2.31 -18.96 -5.09
N ALA A 303 3.12 -19.07 -4.04
CA ALA A 303 4.34 -19.86 -4.07
C ALA A 303 4.13 -21.36 -3.84
N ARG A 304 2.90 -21.88 -3.83
CA ARG A 304 2.67 -23.34 -3.84
C ARG A 304 2.94 -23.95 -5.22
N GLY A 305 2.85 -23.14 -6.28
CA GLY A 305 2.70 -23.59 -7.66
C GLY A 305 3.80 -24.49 -8.25
N ASN A 306 3.56 -24.89 -9.50
CA ASN A 306 4.39 -25.69 -10.40
C ASN A 306 4.52 -27.18 -10.05
N LYS A 307 3.40 -27.88 -10.25
CA LYS A 307 3.35 -29.34 -10.41
C LYS A 307 2.56 -29.69 -11.67
N PRO A 308 2.53 -30.95 -12.14
CA PRO A 308 1.70 -31.32 -13.29
C PRO A 308 0.26 -30.83 -13.13
N GLY A 309 -0.19 -29.97 -14.04
CA GLY A 309 -1.54 -29.37 -14.03
C GLY A 309 -1.72 -28.08 -13.22
N VAL A 310 -0.69 -27.58 -12.52
CA VAL A 310 -0.75 -26.37 -11.70
C VAL A 310 0.39 -25.43 -12.08
N ASN A 311 0.08 -24.19 -12.46
CA ASN A 311 1.06 -23.20 -12.89
C ASN A 311 0.82 -21.86 -12.19
N ALA A 312 1.79 -21.40 -11.41
CA ALA A 312 1.77 -20.07 -10.81
C ALA A 312 2.98 -19.28 -11.28
N ASP A 313 2.81 -17.99 -11.53
CA ASP A 313 3.84 -17.14 -12.14
C ASP A 313 3.87 -15.73 -11.54
N PHE A 314 5.03 -15.09 -11.63
CA PHE A 314 5.22 -13.71 -11.22
C PHE A 314 5.24 -12.82 -12.46
N CYS A 315 4.08 -12.25 -12.79
CA CYS A 315 3.89 -11.46 -14.01
C CYS A 315 3.01 -10.22 -13.77
N PRO A 316 3.40 -9.30 -12.87
CA PRO A 316 2.62 -8.11 -12.60
C PRO A 316 2.38 -7.30 -13.89
N PRO A 317 1.20 -6.65 -14.05
CA PRO A 317 0.11 -6.59 -13.06
C PRO A 317 -0.84 -7.80 -13.08
N LEU A 318 -0.62 -8.80 -13.93
CA LEU A 318 -1.51 -9.95 -14.07
C LEU A 318 -1.26 -10.97 -12.95
N GLU A 319 -2.27 -11.24 -12.14
CA GLU A 319 -2.20 -12.31 -11.14
C GLU A 319 -2.31 -13.69 -11.82
N LYS A 320 -1.36 -14.57 -11.52
CA LYS A 320 -1.35 -15.95 -11.99
C LYS A 320 -1.12 -16.89 -10.81
N LEU A 321 -2.19 -17.10 -10.04
CA LEU A 321 -2.24 -17.94 -8.84
C LEU A 321 -2.28 -19.42 -9.20
N ALA A 322 -1.91 -20.30 -8.26
CA ALA A 322 -1.83 -21.73 -8.53
C ALA A 322 -3.21 -22.38 -8.75
N PHE A 323 -4.24 -21.88 -8.06
CA PHE A 323 -5.60 -22.41 -8.15
C PHE A 323 -6.60 -21.31 -8.52
N PRO A 324 -7.35 -21.48 -9.62
CA PRO A 324 -8.51 -20.65 -9.90
C PRO A 324 -9.68 -21.06 -9.00
N ILE A 325 -10.61 -20.13 -8.78
CA ILE A 325 -11.92 -20.42 -8.18
C ILE A 325 -12.77 -21.12 -9.23
N VAL A 326 -13.23 -22.35 -8.95
CA VAL A 326 -13.95 -23.20 -9.92
C VAL A 326 -15.45 -23.32 -9.64
N ASN A 327 -15.91 -22.98 -8.44
CA ASN A 327 -17.33 -23.04 -8.08
C ASN A 327 -17.73 -21.92 -7.09
N SER A 328 -19.04 -21.76 -6.83
CA SER A 328 -19.59 -20.67 -6.02
C SER A 328 -19.30 -20.76 -4.52
N PHE A 329 -18.79 -21.89 -4.03
CA PHE A 329 -18.47 -22.11 -2.61
C PHE A 329 -16.97 -21.96 -2.32
N GLU A 330 -16.16 -21.93 -3.37
CA GLU A 330 -14.79 -21.48 -3.30
C GLU A 330 -14.73 -19.95 -3.34
N GLN A 331 -13.74 -19.38 -2.65
CA GLN A 331 -13.66 -17.93 -2.50
C GLN A 331 -12.22 -17.45 -2.36
N ASP A 332 -11.92 -16.35 -3.05
CA ASP A 332 -10.82 -15.46 -2.69
C ASP A 332 -11.23 -14.65 -1.45
N LEU A 333 -10.60 -14.88 -0.30
CA LEU A 333 -10.91 -14.10 0.89
C LEU A 333 -10.33 -12.68 0.72
N PRO A 334 -11.12 -11.62 0.97
CA PRO A 334 -10.74 -10.25 0.64
C PRO A 334 -9.69 -9.64 1.58
N ASP A 335 -9.51 -10.24 2.75
CA ASP A 335 -8.63 -9.73 3.79
C ASP A 335 -7.17 -10.09 3.54
N ILE A 336 -6.29 -9.15 3.90
CA ILE A 336 -4.84 -9.35 3.96
C ILE A 336 -4.38 -9.30 5.41
N HIS A 337 -3.47 -10.20 5.81
CA HIS A 337 -3.08 -10.37 7.21
C HIS A 337 -1.58 -10.19 7.42
N ALA A 338 -1.19 -9.45 8.46
CA ALA A 338 0.21 -9.33 8.87
C ALA A 338 0.70 -10.60 9.59
N GLU A 339 -0.21 -11.30 10.29
CA GLU A 339 0.04 -12.54 11.03
C GLU A 339 -0.79 -13.70 10.48
N PRO A 340 -0.33 -14.96 10.60
CA PRO A 340 -1.12 -16.12 10.16
C PRO A 340 -2.42 -16.27 10.94
N LEU A 341 -3.46 -16.80 10.28
CA LEU A 341 -4.72 -17.12 10.95
C LEU A 341 -4.51 -18.15 12.07
N THR A 342 -5.21 -17.97 13.19
CA THR A 342 -5.14 -18.89 14.33
C THR A 342 -5.45 -20.35 13.94
N ALA A 343 -6.40 -20.57 13.03
CA ALA A 343 -6.74 -21.90 12.52
C ALA A 343 -5.55 -22.56 11.78
N VAL A 344 -4.81 -21.77 11.01
CA VAL A 344 -3.60 -22.23 10.30
C VAL A 344 -2.50 -22.59 11.30
N ILE A 345 -2.26 -21.73 12.29
CA ILE A 345 -1.26 -22.00 13.34
C ILE A 345 -1.58 -23.29 14.08
N LYS A 346 -2.83 -23.49 14.50
CA LYS A 346 -3.25 -24.72 15.19
C LYS A 346 -2.98 -25.95 14.33
N ALA A 347 -3.41 -25.94 13.07
CA ALA A 347 -3.18 -27.06 12.15
C ALA A 347 -1.68 -27.39 12.00
N LEU A 348 -0.80 -26.40 11.99
CA LEU A 348 0.65 -26.61 11.83
C LEU A 348 1.38 -26.93 13.14
N THR A 349 0.80 -26.68 14.31
CA THR A 349 1.50 -26.82 15.61
C THR A 349 0.92 -27.91 16.51
N GLU A 350 -0.34 -28.30 16.33
CA GLU A 350 -1.01 -29.34 17.11
C GLU A 350 -0.87 -30.74 16.48
N HIS A 351 -0.26 -30.84 15.28
CA HIS A 351 -0.09 -32.08 14.53
C HIS A 351 1.39 -32.40 14.31
N GLN A 352 1.76 -33.67 14.52
CA GLN A 352 3.15 -34.13 14.45
C GLN A 352 3.58 -34.58 13.06
N THR A 353 2.62 -34.99 12.22
CA THR A 353 2.91 -35.47 10.86
C THR A 353 2.08 -34.78 9.80
N VAL A 354 2.59 -34.74 8.58
CA VAL A 354 1.86 -34.20 7.43
C VAL A 354 0.50 -34.90 7.19
N GLU A 355 0.39 -36.20 7.48
CA GLU A 355 -0.88 -36.92 7.38
C GLU A 355 -1.91 -36.42 8.38
N GLN A 356 -1.47 -36.11 9.61
CA GLN A 356 -2.36 -35.55 10.64
C GLN A 356 -2.82 -34.15 10.24
N VAL A 357 -1.93 -33.32 9.67
CA VAL A 357 -2.31 -32.00 9.13
C VAL A 357 -3.33 -32.15 8.00
N TYR A 358 -3.09 -33.08 7.07
CA TYR A 358 -4.00 -33.31 5.94
C TYR A 358 -5.40 -33.74 6.38
N GLN A 359 -5.51 -34.54 7.45
CA GLN A 359 -6.80 -34.96 8.02
C GLN A 359 -7.53 -33.83 8.76
N ASN A 360 -6.84 -32.73 9.08
CA ASN A 360 -7.35 -31.63 9.90
C ASN A 360 -7.03 -30.27 9.26
N LEU A 361 -7.17 -30.19 7.93
CA LEU A 361 -6.88 -28.95 7.22
C LEU A 361 -7.81 -27.82 7.70
N PRO A 362 -7.27 -26.61 7.95
CA PRO A 362 -8.06 -25.50 8.45
C PRO A 362 -9.08 -25.05 7.40
N ASP A 363 -10.27 -24.68 7.84
CA ASP A 363 -11.32 -24.07 7.01
C ASP A 363 -11.89 -22.84 7.75
N VAL A 364 -12.60 -21.97 7.02
CA VAL A 364 -13.40 -20.88 7.57
C VAL A 364 -14.84 -21.01 7.09
N ALA A 365 -15.81 -20.57 7.90
CA ALA A 365 -17.21 -20.56 7.49
C ALA A 365 -17.38 -19.67 6.25
N ALA A 366 -18.16 -20.12 5.27
CA ALA A 366 -18.52 -19.31 4.11
C ALA A 366 -19.22 -18.03 4.60
N THR A 367 -18.68 -16.87 4.25
CA THR A 367 -19.42 -15.60 4.37
C THR A 367 -20.56 -15.63 3.35
N GLU A 368 -21.81 -15.46 3.79
CA GLU A 368 -22.94 -15.21 2.88
C GLU A 368 -22.60 -13.96 2.05
N GLN A 369 -22.59 -14.12 0.70
CA GLN A 369 -22.25 -13.07 -0.26
C GLN A 369 -23.24 -11.91 -0.26
#